data_AF-A0A8D2DDN5-F1
#
_entry.id   AF-A0A8D2DDN5-F1
#
_cell.length_a   1.000
_cell.length_b   1.000
_cell.length_c   1.000
_cell.angle_alpha   90.00
_cell.angle_beta   90.00
_cell.angle_gamma   90.00
#
_symmetry.space_group_name_H-M   'P 1'
#
loop_
_entity.id
_entity.type
_entity.pdbx_description
1 polymer ?
#
loop_
_entity_poly.entity_id
_entity_poly.type
_entity_poly.pdbx_seq_one_letter_code
_entity_poly.pdbx_strand_id
1 'polypeptide(L)'
;MTEEDSESVHTDSQAGEESELSVIQLCGLVEELSYGNSALKTETEMFEKYCSKLDSRDHRPQRISDVKMSAAEFAQLRSRRKSRSRPGGERMIGLTVEQKLDLVQKELEDMKDELRHMRANAERDLQYHEAIIEEAEIRWTEVQRAVHDFEKDILRTISKKKGSILATEKVLKYIEDMNHRRDNLRDKLRLKNISLKVQRKKLLLQLRQKEEVGEALHDVDFQQLKIENAQFLETIEARNQELIQLKLASGNTLQILNAYKSKLHRAVEMYICLGKEILLRKELLEKIDKETIQVEEDRAKAEASNKKLRKQLAEFRAPQVMMYLQEKILNGEMEKTIKMWERKVEIAEMSLKGYRKAWDKMKASNEQLQAICSPGK
;
A
#
# COMPACT_ATOMS: atom_id res chain seq x y z
N MET A 1 -24.28 -71.25 50.50
CA MET A 1 -25.10 -71.27 51.72
C MET A 1 -25.87 -69.95 51.69
N THR A 2 -27.08 -69.82 51.18
CA THR A 2 -28.29 -70.68 51.05
C THR A 2 -29.07 -70.13 49.84
N GLU A 3 -29.29 -70.91 48.77
CA GLU A 3 -30.57 -71.59 48.38
C GLU A 3 -31.77 -70.65 48.47
N GLU A 4 -32.30 -70.14 47.35
CA GLU A 4 -33.13 -70.73 46.27
C GLU A 4 -34.61 -70.37 46.48
N ASP A 5 -35.30 -70.20 45.34
CA ASP A 5 -36.74 -70.04 45.13
C ASP A 5 -37.44 -68.71 45.46
N SER A 6 -38.52 -68.33 44.78
CA SER A 6 -39.05 -68.47 43.41
C SER A 6 -40.38 -67.69 43.46
N GLU A 7 -40.75 -67.07 42.34
CA GLU A 7 -42.15 -66.79 41.95
C GLU A 7 -43.03 -65.77 42.73
N SER A 8 -43.27 -64.66 42.01
CA SER A 8 -44.58 -64.29 41.47
C SER A 8 -45.40 -63.17 42.15
N VAL A 9 -46.04 -62.39 41.25
CA VAL A 9 -47.31 -61.65 41.42
C VAL A 9 -47.24 -60.32 42.21
N HIS A 10 -47.18 -59.20 41.49
CA HIS A 10 -48.37 -58.42 41.10
C HIS A 10 -47.93 -57.12 40.44
N THR A 11 -48.16 -57.01 39.13
CA THR A 11 -48.31 -55.73 38.46
C THR A 11 -49.67 -55.16 38.82
N ASP A 12 -49.71 -54.09 39.62
CA ASP A 12 -50.72 -53.06 39.43
C ASP A 12 -50.24 -51.69 39.90
N SER A 13 -50.52 -50.70 39.04
CA SER A 13 -50.65 -49.28 39.29
C SER A 13 -49.40 -48.43 39.54
N GLN A 14 -48.96 -47.72 38.49
CA GLN A 14 -49.14 -46.26 38.49
C GLN A 14 -49.06 -45.66 37.08
N ALA A 15 -50.10 -44.88 36.77
CA ALA A 15 -50.33 -44.12 35.56
C ALA A 15 -49.26 -43.05 35.30
N GLY A 16 -49.06 -42.75 34.01
CA GLY A 16 -48.23 -41.66 33.49
C GLY A 16 -48.62 -41.32 32.05
N GLU A 17 -49.81 -40.73 31.89
CA GLU A 17 -50.25 -39.83 30.82
C GLU A 17 -50.15 -40.30 29.35
N GLU A 18 -51.19 -40.97 28.86
CA GLU A 18 -51.61 -40.78 27.45
C GLU A 18 -52.22 -39.38 27.34
N SER A 19 -51.42 -38.41 26.88
CA SER A 19 -51.93 -37.09 26.56
C SER A 19 -52.79 -37.19 25.30
N GLU A 20 -54.13 -37.22 25.45
CA GLU A 20 -55.07 -37.09 24.33
C GLU A 20 -54.79 -35.77 23.59
N LEU A 21 -54.20 -35.87 22.39
CA LEU A 21 -53.95 -34.71 21.53
C LEU A 21 -55.29 -34.10 21.12
N SER A 22 -55.44 -32.79 21.33
CA SER A 22 -56.62 -32.05 20.88
C SER A 22 -56.83 -32.20 19.37
N VAL A 23 -58.07 -32.07 18.89
CA VAL A 23 -58.42 -32.14 17.45
C VAL A 23 -57.54 -31.23 16.59
N ILE A 24 -57.15 -30.06 17.12
CA ILE A 24 -56.25 -29.11 16.45
C ILE A 24 -54.84 -29.70 16.29
N GLN A 25 -54.32 -30.37 17.32
CA GLN A 25 -53.02 -31.05 17.27
C GLN A 25 -53.05 -32.26 16.33
N LEU A 26 -54.16 -33.00 16.28
CA LEU A 26 -54.35 -34.10 15.33
C LEU A 26 -54.41 -33.61 13.87
N CYS A 27 -55.11 -32.50 13.60
CA CYS A 27 -55.11 -31.89 12.27
C CYS A 27 -53.69 -31.44 11.85
N GLY A 28 -52.94 -30.81 12.76
CA GLY A 28 -51.55 -30.43 12.49
C GLY A 28 -50.67 -31.64 12.17
N LEU A 29 -50.81 -32.74 12.92
CA LEU A 29 -50.06 -33.97 12.67
C LEU A 29 -50.42 -34.61 11.32
N VAL A 30 -51.69 -34.58 10.92
CA VAL A 30 -52.14 -35.09 9.62
C VAL A 30 -51.57 -34.26 8.47
N GLU A 31 -51.51 -32.93 8.61
CA GLU A 31 -50.90 -32.04 7.61
C GLU A 31 -49.39 -32.29 7.49
N GLU A 32 -48.68 -32.41 8.60
CA GLU A 32 -47.24 -32.73 8.62
C GLU A 32 -46.94 -34.10 7.99
N LEU A 33 -47.71 -35.13 8.36
CA LEU A 33 -47.57 -36.47 7.78
C LEU A 33 -47.94 -36.51 6.29
N SER A 34 -48.95 -35.74 5.88
CA SER A 34 -49.32 -35.60 4.47
C SER A 34 -48.18 -34.97 3.66
N TYR A 35 -47.57 -33.91 4.17
CA TYR A 35 -46.40 -33.27 3.55
C TYR A 35 -45.20 -34.22 3.49
N GLY A 36 -44.90 -34.91 4.59
CA GLY A 36 -43.82 -35.91 4.66
C GLY A 36 -44.03 -37.07 3.69
N ASN A 37 -45.26 -37.59 3.59
CA ASN A 37 -45.60 -38.65 2.64
C ASN A 37 -45.50 -38.17 1.19
N SER A 38 -45.88 -36.93 0.90
CA SER A 38 -45.71 -36.32 -0.43
C SER A 38 -44.23 -36.23 -0.80
N ALA A 39 -43.38 -35.76 0.11
CA ALA A 39 -41.94 -35.70 -0.11
C ALA A 39 -41.33 -37.09 -0.36
N LEU A 40 -41.65 -38.08 0.48
CA LEU A 40 -41.20 -39.47 0.30
C LEU A 40 -41.68 -40.08 -1.02
N LYS A 41 -42.90 -39.76 -1.45
CA LYS A 41 -43.43 -40.20 -2.74
C LYS A 41 -42.60 -39.63 -3.89
N THR A 42 -42.31 -38.33 -3.89
CA THR A 42 -41.47 -37.71 -4.92
C THR A 42 -40.05 -38.28 -4.93
N GLU A 43 -39.47 -38.54 -3.75
CA GLU A 43 -38.18 -39.19 -3.60
C GLU A 43 -38.21 -40.61 -4.21
N THR A 44 -39.24 -41.40 -3.91
CA THR A 44 -39.41 -42.76 -4.44
C THR A 44 -39.55 -42.77 -5.96
N GLU A 45 -40.34 -41.85 -6.52
CA GLU A 45 -40.52 -41.70 -7.96
C GLU A 45 -39.20 -41.35 -8.68
N MET A 46 -38.38 -40.49 -8.07
CA MET A 46 -37.05 -40.12 -8.60
C MET A 46 -36.09 -41.33 -8.57
N PHE A 47 -36.14 -42.13 -7.51
CA PHE A 47 -35.37 -43.38 -7.43
C PHE A 47 -35.81 -44.43 -8.44
N GLU A 48 -37.12 -44.64 -8.60
CA GLU A 48 -37.65 -45.57 -9.60
C GLU A 48 -37.23 -45.18 -11.02
N LYS A 49 -37.29 -43.88 -11.36
CA LYS A 49 -36.80 -43.37 -12.64
C LYS A 49 -35.31 -43.63 -12.84
N TYR A 50 -34.50 -43.35 -11.83
CA TYR A 50 -33.06 -43.59 -11.87
C TYR A 50 -32.71 -45.07 -12.04
N CYS A 51 -33.36 -45.96 -11.28
CA CYS A 51 -33.19 -47.40 -11.40
C CYS A 51 -33.63 -47.92 -12.79
N SER A 52 -34.79 -47.47 -13.28
CA SER A 52 -35.28 -47.83 -14.62
C SER A 52 -34.32 -47.42 -15.74
N LYS A 53 -33.67 -46.26 -15.60
CA LYS A 53 -32.64 -45.76 -16.53
C LYS A 53 -31.34 -46.58 -16.45
N LEU A 54 -30.95 -47.05 -15.27
CA LEU A 54 -29.79 -47.93 -15.08
C LEU A 54 -30.02 -49.29 -15.73
N ASP A 55 -31.18 -49.91 -15.50
CA ASP A 55 -31.56 -51.18 -16.13
C ASP A 55 -31.61 -51.06 -17.67
N SER A 56 -32.03 -49.91 -18.19
CA SER A 56 -32.04 -49.61 -19.62
C SER A 56 -30.64 -49.41 -20.23
N ARG A 57 -29.64 -48.97 -19.44
CA ARG A 57 -28.25 -48.81 -19.89
C ARG A 57 -27.50 -50.13 -19.98
N ASP A 58 -27.77 -51.08 -19.09
CA ASP A 58 -27.13 -52.41 -19.09
C ASP A 58 -27.51 -53.29 -20.31
N HIS A 59 -28.54 -52.90 -21.06
CA HIS A 59 -29.01 -53.61 -22.26
C HIS A 59 -28.54 -53.02 -23.58
N ARG A 60 -27.73 -51.94 -23.60
CA ARG A 60 -27.03 -51.51 -24.83
C ARG A 60 -25.74 -52.33 -24.97
N PRO A 61 -25.61 -53.22 -25.98
CA PRO A 61 -24.30 -53.73 -26.33
C PRO A 61 -23.47 -52.56 -26.86
N GLN A 62 -22.56 -52.09 -26.02
CA GLN A 62 -21.59 -51.07 -26.36
C GLN A 62 -20.72 -51.64 -27.48
N ARG A 63 -20.90 -51.14 -28.72
CA ARG A 63 -19.95 -51.39 -29.81
C ARG A 63 -18.65 -50.71 -29.42
N ILE A 64 -17.76 -51.45 -28.76
CA ILE A 64 -16.41 -51.02 -28.46
C ILE A 64 -15.61 -51.16 -29.76
N SER A 65 -15.34 -50.02 -30.39
CA SER A 65 -14.33 -49.87 -31.42
C SER A 65 -12.93 -49.92 -30.78
N ASP A 66 -12.13 -50.88 -31.27
CA ASP A 66 -10.67 -50.88 -31.38
C ASP A 66 -9.84 -50.26 -30.25
N VAL A 67 -9.77 -50.96 -29.11
CA VAL A 67 -8.54 -50.98 -28.30
C VAL A 67 -8.11 -52.44 -28.17
N LYS A 68 -6.97 -52.79 -28.76
CA LYS A 68 -6.35 -54.12 -28.66
C LYS A 68 -5.90 -54.34 -27.22
N MET A 69 -6.75 -54.96 -26.40
CA MET A 69 -6.33 -55.55 -25.13
C MET A 69 -6.18 -57.06 -25.30
N SER A 70 -5.11 -57.61 -24.73
CA SER A 70 -4.73 -59.02 -24.83
C SER A 70 -5.76 -59.92 -24.12
N ALA A 71 -6.13 -61.03 -24.76
CA ALA A 71 -7.06 -62.03 -24.22
C ALA A 71 -6.63 -62.65 -22.88
N ALA A 72 -5.35 -62.50 -22.50
CA ALA A 72 -4.83 -62.97 -21.22
C ALA A 72 -5.30 -62.13 -20.01
N GLU A 73 -5.61 -60.85 -20.20
CA GLU A 73 -6.03 -59.96 -19.10
C GLU A 73 -7.53 -60.10 -18.77
N PHE A 74 -8.34 -60.55 -19.75
CA PHE A 74 -9.78 -60.78 -19.55
C PHE A 74 -10.08 -62.03 -18.70
N ALA A 75 -9.17 -63.01 -18.66
CA ALA A 75 -9.37 -64.28 -17.99
C ALA A 75 -9.14 -64.21 -16.45
N GLN A 76 -8.41 -63.20 -15.95
CA GLN A 76 -8.08 -63.10 -14.52
C GLN A 76 -9.17 -62.42 -13.68
N LEU A 77 -10.11 -61.70 -14.28
CA LEU A 77 -11.22 -61.05 -13.56
C LEU A 77 -12.41 -61.97 -13.27
N ARG A 78 -12.43 -63.21 -13.80
CA ARG A 78 -13.55 -64.16 -13.60
C ARG A 78 -13.42 -65.10 -12.40
N SER A 79 -12.36 -65.01 -11.59
CA SER A 79 -12.15 -65.92 -10.47
C SER A 79 -12.49 -65.30 -9.11
N ARG A 80 -13.76 -65.45 -8.70
CA ARG A 80 -14.31 -65.56 -7.33
C ARG A 80 -15.71 -64.92 -7.23
N ARG A 81 -16.73 -65.59 -7.76
CA ARG A 81 -18.09 -65.46 -7.22
C ARG A 81 -18.27 -66.50 -6.12
N LYS A 82 -17.93 -66.11 -4.89
CA LYS A 82 -18.30 -66.86 -3.69
C LYS A 82 -19.67 -66.35 -3.24
N SER A 83 -20.68 -67.18 -3.41
CA SER A 83 -22.03 -67.03 -2.86
C SER A 83 -21.94 -66.83 -1.34
N ARG A 84 -22.23 -65.61 -0.88
CA ARG A 84 -22.38 -65.29 0.54
C ARG A 84 -23.87 -65.18 0.85
N SER A 85 -24.36 -66.20 1.54
CA SER A 85 -25.65 -66.27 2.21
C SER A 85 -25.91 -65.02 3.05
N ARG A 86 -27.16 -64.52 2.97
CA ARG A 86 -27.74 -63.53 3.88
C ARG A 86 -27.61 -63.99 5.33
N PRO A 87 -27.33 -63.06 6.26
CA PRO A 87 -27.95 -63.11 7.55
C PRO A 87 -28.68 -61.80 7.88
N GLY A 88 -29.90 -61.96 8.41
CA GLY A 88 -30.51 -61.17 9.49
C GLY A 88 -30.34 -59.65 9.54
N GLY A 89 -31.49 -58.96 9.48
CA GLY A 89 -31.64 -57.57 9.90
C GLY A 89 -31.71 -56.61 8.73
N GLU A 90 -32.88 -56.50 8.12
CA GLU A 90 -33.21 -55.46 7.14
C GLU A 90 -33.27 -54.09 7.83
N ARG A 91 -32.11 -53.56 8.25
CA ARG A 91 -31.96 -52.11 8.28
C ARG A 91 -31.82 -51.72 6.82
N MET A 92 -32.90 -51.24 6.22
CA MET A 92 -32.79 -50.46 4.99
C MET A 92 -31.73 -49.39 5.24
N ILE A 93 -30.53 -49.59 4.70
CA ILE A 93 -29.50 -48.57 4.69
C ILE A 93 -30.05 -47.53 3.71
N GLY A 94 -30.75 -46.54 4.26
CA GLY A 94 -31.20 -45.39 3.49
C GLY A 94 -29.98 -44.71 2.86
N LEU A 95 -30.18 -44.19 1.65
CA LEU A 95 -29.14 -43.43 0.98
C LEU A 95 -28.72 -42.24 1.85
N THR A 96 -27.43 -41.96 1.87
CA THR A 96 -26.92 -40.79 2.58
C THR A 96 -27.47 -39.52 1.95
N VAL A 97 -27.55 -38.43 2.72
CA VAL A 97 -28.05 -37.13 2.22
C VAL A 97 -27.27 -36.69 0.98
N GLU A 98 -25.95 -36.94 0.94
CA GLU A 98 -25.10 -36.69 -0.22
C GLU A 98 -25.53 -37.51 -1.45
N GLN A 99 -25.75 -38.82 -1.29
CA GLN A 99 -26.24 -39.68 -2.38
C GLN A 99 -27.62 -39.27 -2.90
N LYS A 100 -28.52 -38.82 -2.01
CA LYS A 100 -29.83 -38.28 -2.39
C LYS A 100 -29.69 -36.96 -3.16
N LEU A 101 -28.79 -36.07 -2.74
CA LEU A 101 -28.51 -34.82 -3.44
C LEU A 101 -27.94 -35.07 -4.83
N ASP A 102 -26.98 -35.99 -4.97
CA ASP A 102 -26.39 -36.36 -6.26
C ASP A 102 -27.45 -36.92 -7.22
N LEU A 103 -28.34 -37.78 -6.72
CA LEU A 103 -29.46 -38.31 -7.51
C LEU A 103 -30.40 -37.20 -7.98
N VAL A 104 -30.80 -36.31 -7.06
CA VAL A 104 -31.70 -35.19 -7.37
C VAL A 104 -31.06 -34.25 -8.38
N GLN A 105 -29.77 -33.94 -8.25
CA GLN A 105 -29.05 -33.11 -9.22
C GLN A 105 -28.99 -33.77 -10.60
N LYS A 106 -28.73 -35.07 -10.66
CA LYS A 106 -28.68 -35.81 -11.92
C LYS A 106 -30.05 -35.88 -12.61
N GLU A 107 -31.09 -36.24 -11.88
CA GLU A 107 -32.46 -36.26 -12.44
C GLU A 107 -32.92 -34.85 -12.83
N LEU A 108 -32.51 -33.80 -12.12
CA LEU A 108 -32.78 -32.42 -12.49
C LEU A 108 -32.10 -32.05 -13.82
N GLU A 109 -30.85 -32.46 -14.03
CA GLU A 109 -30.16 -32.21 -15.31
C GLU A 109 -30.76 -33.05 -16.46
N ASP A 110 -31.08 -34.32 -16.21
CA ASP A 110 -31.79 -35.16 -17.19
C ASP A 110 -33.14 -34.54 -17.59
N MET A 111 -33.94 -34.07 -16.62
CA MET A 111 -35.22 -33.40 -16.89
C MET A 111 -35.03 -32.10 -17.65
N LYS A 112 -33.96 -31.34 -17.38
CA LYS A 112 -33.63 -30.14 -18.19
C LYS A 112 -33.29 -30.53 -19.62
N ASP A 113 -32.53 -31.59 -19.84
CA ASP A 113 -32.19 -32.09 -21.18
C ASP A 113 -33.42 -32.56 -21.95
N GLU A 114 -34.30 -33.32 -21.29
CA GLU A 114 -35.59 -33.74 -21.85
C GLU A 114 -36.45 -32.53 -22.22
N LEU A 115 -36.54 -31.51 -21.35
CA LEU A 115 -37.25 -30.27 -21.65
C LEU A 115 -36.63 -29.51 -22.83
N ARG A 116 -35.29 -29.44 -22.92
CA ARG A 116 -34.58 -28.83 -24.05
C ARG A 116 -34.92 -29.56 -25.36
N HIS A 117 -34.89 -30.89 -25.34
CA HIS A 117 -35.24 -31.73 -26.50
C HIS A 117 -36.72 -31.57 -26.91
N MET A 118 -37.64 -31.61 -25.94
CA MET A 118 -39.07 -31.43 -26.17
C MET A 118 -39.37 -30.05 -26.78
N ARG A 119 -38.74 -28.98 -26.28
CA ARG A 119 -38.88 -27.64 -26.86
C ARG A 119 -38.36 -27.58 -28.29
N ALA A 120 -37.18 -28.13 -28.55
CA ALA A 120 -36.60 -28.15 -29.90
C ALA A 120 -37.46 -28.98 -30.89
N ASN A 121 -38.09 -30.06 -30.43
CA ASN A 121 -39.06 -30.82 -31.22
C ASN A 121 -40.30 -29.97 -31.53
N ALA A 122 -40.91 -29.40 -30.49
CA ALA A 122 -42.13 -28.59 -30.64
C ALA A 122 -41.91 -27.38 -31.56
N GLU A 123 -40.75 -26.73 -31.48
CA GLU A 123 -40.39 -25.60 -32.35
C GLU A 123 -40.25 -26.05 -33.82
N ARG A 124 -39.63 -27.21 -34.07
CA ARG A 124 -39.57 -27.79 -35.42
C ARG A 124 -40.95 -28.12 -35.97
N ASP A 125 -41.81 -28.70 -35.16
CA ASP A 125 -43.16 -29.08 -35.57
C ASP A 125 -44.01 -27.83 -35.85
N LEU A 126 -43.87 -26.79 -35.02
CA LEU A 126 -44.51 -25.49 -35.23
C LEU A 126 -44.05 -24.86 -36.56
N GLN A 127 -42.74 -24.77 -36.80
CA GLN A 127 -42.20 -24.26 -38.07
C GLN A 127 -42.69 -25.07 -39.28
N TYR A 128 -42.83 -26.39 -39.13
CA TYR A 128 -43.35 -27.26 -40.19
C TYR A 128 -44.82 -26.95 -40.49
N HIS A 129 -45.65 -26.80 -39.46
CA HIS A 129 -47.06 -26.46 -39.62
C HIS A 129 -47.26 -25.04 -40.17
N GLU A 130 -46.45 -24.07 -39.72
CA GLU A 130 -46.43 -22.72 -40.28
C GLU A 130 -46.13 -22.75 -41.79
N ALA A 131 -45.10 -23.50 -42.21
CA ALA A 131 -44.76 -23.64 -43.62
C ALA A 131 -45.90 -24.27 -44.45
N ILE A 132 -46.64 -25.23 -43.89
CA ILE A 132 -47.83 -25.81 -44.55
C ILE A 132 -48.94 -24.78 -44.70
N ILE A 133 -49.20 -23.99 -43.67
CA ILE A 133 -50.24 -22.95 -43.69
C ILE A 133 -49.88 -21.90 -44.74
N GLU A 134 -48.64 -21.39 -44.73
CA GLU A 134 -48.16 -20.43 -45.73
C GLU A 134 -48.28 -20.97 -47.15
N GLU A 135 -47.91 -22.24 -47.39
CA GLU A 135 -48.08 -22.87 -48.70
C GLU A 135 -49.57 -22.96 -49.10
N ALA A 136 -50.45 -23.33 -48.18
CA ALA A 136 -51.88 -23.43 -48.43
C ALA A 136 -52.49 -22.06 -48.75
N GLU A 137 -52.09 -21.01 -48.04
CA GLU A 137 -52.51 -19.62 -48.31
C GLU A 137 -52.05 -19.15 -49.70
N ILE A 138 -50.78 -19.40 -50.05
CA ILE A 138 -50.26 -19.07 -51.39
C ILE A 138 -51.09 -19.80 -52.45
N ARG A 139 -51.28 -21.12 -52.32
CA ARG A 139 -52.07 -21.91 -53.27
C ARG A 139 -53.52 -21.44 -53.35
N TRP A 140 -54.13 -21.07 -52.23
CA TRP A 140 -55.49 -20.54 -52.20
C TRP A 140 -55.60 -19.24 -53.01
N THR A 141 -54.68 -18.29 -52.80
CA THR A 141 -54.66 -17.04 -53.58
C THR A 141 -54.40 -17.27 -55.07
N GLU A 142 -53.55 -18.24 -55.42
CA GLU A 142 -53.27 -18.63 -56.81
C GLU A 142 -54.51 -19.25 -57.48
N VAL A 143 -55.23 -20.15 -56.79
CA VAL A 143 -56.45 -20.76 -57.29
C VAL A 143 -57.56 -19.72 -57.47
N GLN A 144 -57.77 -18.84 -56.49
CA GLN A 144 -58.74 -17.76 -56.62
C GLN A 144 -58.46 -16.88 -57.84
N ARG A 145 -57.19 -16.52 -58.05
CA ARG A 145 -56.77 -15.76 -59.23
C ARG A 145 -57.00 -16.55 -60.52
N ALA A 146 -56.62 -17.82 -60.55
CA ALA A 146 -56.80 -18.67 -61.72
C ALA A 146 -58.28 -18.84 -62.10
N VAL A 147 -59.17 -18.99 -61.12
CA VAL A 147 -60.62 -19.03 -61.32
C VAL A 147 -61.11 -17.72 -61.91
N HIS A 148 -60.78 -16.58 -61.28
CA HIS A 148 -61.16 -15.26 -61.78
C HIS A 148 -60.68 -15.01 -63.22
N ASP A 149 -59.42 -15.32 -63.51
CA ASP A 149 -58.82 -15.13 -64.83
C ASP A 149 -59.46 -16.07 -65.86
N PHE A 150 -59.77 -17.31 -65.49
CA PHE A 150 -60.49 -18.25 -66.37
C PHE A 150 -61.92 -17.78 -66.67
N GLU A 151 -62.66 -17.32 -65.65
CA GLU A 151 -64.00 -16.77 -65.84
C GLU A 151 -63.98 -15.57 -66.79
N LYS A 152 -63.03 -14.65 -66.57
CA LYS A 152 -62.86 -13.43 -67.35
C LYS A 152 -62.43 -13.71 -68.79
N ASP A 153 -61.35 -14.48 -68.98
CA ASP A 153 -60.69 -14.59 -70.28
C ASP A 153 -61.30 -15.69 -71.15
N ILE A 154 -61.84 -16.75 -70.53
CA ILE A 154 -62.40 -17.93 -71.21
C ILE A 154 -63.92 -17.94 -71.16
N LEU A 155 -64.55 -18.01 -69.99
CA LEU A 155 -66.01 -18.20 -69.90
C LEU A 155 -66.80 -17.03 -70.48
N ARG A 156 -66.47 -15.78 -70.13
CA ARG A 156 -67.14 -14.59 -70.69
C ARG A 156 -66.93 -14.47 -72.20
N THR A 157 -65.75 -14.83 -72.69
CA THR A 157 -65.40 -14.73 -74.11
C THR A 157 -66.06 -15.79 -74.98
N ILE A 158 -66.26 -16.99 -74.45
CA ILE A 158 -66.79 -18.15 -75.17
C ILE A 158 -68.30 -18.32 -74.99
N SER A 159 -68.91 -17.68 -73.98
CA SER A 159 -70.33 -17.80 -73.64
C SER A 159 -71.30 -17.75 -74.84
N LYS A 160 -71.04 -16.89 -75.83
CA LYS A 160 -71.88 -16.75 -77.04
C LYS A 160 -71.50 -17.67 -78.22
N LYS A 161 -70.41 -18.43 -78.13
CA LYS A 161 -69.83 -19.27 -79.20
C LYS A 161 -69.59 -20.72 -78.73
N LYS A 162 -70.34 -21.19 -77.73
CA LYS A 162 -70.20 -22.53 -77.16
C LYS A 162 -70.35 -23.59 -78.25
N GLY A 163 -69.39 -24.52 -78.34
CA GLY A 163 -69.35 -25.58 -79.37
C GLY A 163 -68.66 -25.18 -80.69
N SER A 164 -68.20 -23.93 -80.84
CA SER A 164 -67.41 -23.50 -82.00
C SER A 164 -65.97 -23.99 -81.92
N ILE A 165 -65.34 -24.27 -83.07
CA ILE A 165 -63.91 -24.58 -83.19
C ILE A 165 -63.06 -23.49 -82.50
N LEU A 166 -63.43 -22.23 -82.65
CA LEU A 166 -62.74 -21.09 -82.04
C LEU A 166 -62.82 -21.10 -80.50
N ALA A 167 -63.92 -21.63 -79.93
CA ALA A 167 -64.05 -21.79 -78.49
C ALA A 167 -63.09 -22.87 -77.98
N THR A 168 -63.01 -24.00 -78.67
CA THR A 168 -62.09 -25.10 -78.35
C THR A 168 -60.63 -24.64 -78.45
N GLU A 169 -60.28 -23.90 -79.51
CA GLU A 169 -58.93 -23.37 -79.71
C GLU A 169 -58.50 -22.41 -78.59
N LYS A 170 -59.41 -21.55 -78.11
CA LYS A 170 -59.13 -20.67 -76.96
C LYS A 170 -58.89 -21.42 -75.66
N VAL A 171 -59.68 -22.47 -75.38
CA VAL A 171 -59.47 -23.31 -74.19
C VAL A 171 -58.13 -24.04 -74.29
N LEU A 172 -57.79 -24.57 -75.47
CA LEU A 172 -56.52 -25.27 -75.69
C LEU A 172 -55.33 -24.33 -75.48
N LYS A 173 -55.38 -23.12 -76.05
CA LYS A 173 -54.35 -22.10 -75.87
C LYS A 173 -54.19 -21.69 -74.40
N TYR A 174 -55.28 -21.54 -73.66
CA TYR A 174 -55.22 -21.27 -72.22
C TYR A 174 -54.52 -22.37 -71.45
N ILE A 175 -54.81 -23.64 -71.75
CA ILE A 175 -54.17 -24.79 -71.10
C ILE A 175 -52.66 -24.80 -71.42
N GLU A 176 -52.28 -24.52 -72.67
CA GLU A 176 -50.88 -24.44 -73.10
C GLU A 176 -50.13 -23.29 -72.41
N ASP A 177 -50.71 -22.08 -72.38
CA ASP A 177 -50.16 -20.93 -71.67
C ASP A 177 -49.99 -21.20 -70.17
N MET A 178 -50.95 -21.88 -69.53
CA MET A 178 -50.88 -22.27 -68.13
C MET A 178 -49.78 -23.30 -67.87
N ASN A 179 -49.60 -24.27 -68.75
CA ASN A 179 -48.50 -25.23 -68.66
C ASN A 179 -47.14 -24.53 -68.78
N HIS A 180 -46.97 -23.61 -69.73
CA HIS A 180 -45.74 -22.83 -69.87
C HIS A 180 -45.44 -21.98 -68.63
N ARG A 181 -46.46 -21.33 -68.03
CA ARG A 181 -46.28 -20.58 -66.77
C ARG A 181 -45.84 -21.49 -65.62
N ARG A 182 -46.44 -22.67 -65.49
CA ARG A 182 -46.07 -23.67 -64.48
C ARG A 182 -44.65 -24.17 -64.65
N ASP A 183 -44.22 -24.46 -65.88
CA ASP A 183 -42.85 -24.88 -66.18
C ASP A 183 -41.83 -23.77 -65.86
N ASN A 184 -42.14 -22.53 -66.22
CA ASN A 184 -41.30 -21.37 -65.87
C ASN A 184 -41.17 -21.18 -64.35
N LEU A 185 -42.26 -21.36 -63.60
CA LEU A 185 -42.24 -21.29 -62.14
C LEU A 185 -41.42 -22.43 -61.54
N ARG A 186 -41.58 -23.66 -62.04
CA ARG A 186 -40.78 -24.82 -61.62
C ARG A 186 -39.29 -24.53 -61.78
N ASP A 187 -38.87 -24.00 -62.91
CA ASP A 187 -37.45 -23.73 -63.18
C ASP A 187 -36.90 -22.61 -62.28
N LYS A 188 -37.69 -21.55 -62.05
CA LYS A 188 -37.35 -20.50 -61.06
C LYS A 188 -37.19 -21.06 -59.65
N LEU A 189 -38.13 -21.88 -59.19
CA LEU A 189 -38.06 -22.51 -57.87
C LEU A 189 -36.87 -23.47 -57.75
N ARG A 190 -36.56 -24.23 -58.81
CA ARG A 190 -35.39 -25.11 -58.86
C ARG A 190 -34.08 -24.34 -58.70
N LEU A 191 -33.92 -23.23 -59.43
CA LEU A 191 -32.73 -22.37 -59.32
C LEU A 191 -32.61 -21.77 -57.91
N LYS A 192 -33.72 -21.28 -57.34
CA LYS A 192 -33.75 -20.76 -55.96
C LYS A 192 -33.37 -21.84 -54.94
N ASN A 193 -33.87 -23.06 -55.10
CA ASN A 193 -33.54 -24.20 -54.23
C ASN A 193 -32.05 -24.54 -54.27
N ILE A 194 -31.43 -24.56 -55.45
CA ILE A 194 -29.99 -24.79 -55.60
C ILE A 194 -29.19 -23.68 -54.92
N SER A 195 -29.56 -22.41 -55.13
CA SER A 195 -28.90 -21.26 -54.50
C SER A 195 -28.96 -21.33 -52.97
N LEU A 196 -30.14 -21.60 -52.41
CA LEU A 196 -30.34 -21.75 -50.96
C LEU A 196 -29.55 -22.94 -50.39
N LYS A 197 -29.46 -24.06 -51.11
CA LYS A 197 -28.62 -25.22 -50.72
C LYS A 197 -27.14 -24.84 -50.63
N VAL A 198 -26.63 -24.06 -51.58
CA VAL A 198 -25.23 -23.59 -51.55
C VAL A 198 -25.01 -22.62 -50.38
N GLN A 199 -25.93 -21.67 -50.15
CA GLN A 199 -25.85 -20.74 -49.02
C GLN A 199 -25.87 -21.48 -47.68
N ARG A 200 -26.77 -22.46 -47.51
CA ARG A 200 -26.83 -23.31 -46.31
C ARG A 200 -25.50 -24.03 -46.09
N LYS A 201 -24.91 -24.63 -47.12
CA LYS A 201 -23.59 -25.30 -47.01
C LYS A 201 -22.49 -24.34 -46.58
N LYS A 202 -22.46 -23.12 -47.14
CA LYS A 202 -21.49 -22.08 -46.76
C LYS A 202 -21.65 -21.68 -45.29
N LEU A 203 -22.88 -21.44 -44.84
CA LEU A 203 -23.15 -21.06 -43.44
C LEU A 203 -22.78 -22.18 -42.47
N LEU A 204 -23.08 -23.45 -42.80
CA LEU A 204 -22.67 -24.59 -41.99
C LEU A 204 -21.14 -24.73 -41.90
N LEU A 205 -20.42 -24.45 -42.99
CA LEU A 205 -18.95 -24.46 -42.97
C LEU A 205 -18.39 -23.34 -42.10
N GLN A 206 -18.96 -22.14 -42.19
CA GLN A 206 -18.58 -21.01 -41.33
C GLN A 206 -18.86 -21.28 -39.86
N LEU A 207 -19.98 -21.94 -39.55
CA LEU A 207 -20.31 -22.36 -38.20
C LEU A 207 -19.25 -23.35 -37.68
N ARG A 208 -18.93 -24.39 -38.45
CA ARG A 208 -17.88 -25.36 -38.08
C ARG A 208 -16.52 -24.69 -37.88
N GLN A 209 -16.11 -23.77 -38.75
CA GLN A 209 -14.85 -23.03 -38.57
C GLN A 209 -14.84 -22.21 -37.28
N LYS A 210 -15.97 -21.59 -36.93
CA LYS A 210 -16.10 -20.86 -35.66
C LYS A 210 -16.09 -21.79 -34.45
N GLU A 211 -16.71 -22.96 -34.58
CA GLU A 211 -16.68 -24.01 -33.55
C GLU A 211 -15.25 -24.54 -33.35
N GLU A 212 -14.52 -24.86 -34.41
CA GLU A 212 -13.12 -25.31 -34.35
C GLU A 212 -12.18 -24.24 -33.76
N VAL A 213 -12.40 -22.95 -34.07
CA VAL A 213 -11.65 -21.83 -33.44
C VAL A 213 -12.05 -21.62 -31.98
N GLY A 214 -13.30 -21.90 -31.62
CA GLY A 214 -13.77 -21.91 -30.23
C GLY A 214 -13.22 -23.11 -29.44
N GLU A 215 -13.08 -24.27 -30.08
CA GLU A 215 -12.50 -25.49 -29.51
C GLU A 215 -10.98 -25.37 -29.32
N ALA A 216 -10.30 -24.51 -30.10
CA ALA A 216 -8.91 -24.14 -29.87
C ALA A 216 -8.69 -23.31 -28.59
N LEU A 217 -9.76 -22.78 -27.98
CA LEU A 217 -9.70 -21.98 -26.76
C LEU A 217 -10.40 -22.77 -25.65
N HIS A 218 -9.69 -23.74 -25.07
CA HIS A 218 -10.28 -24.59 -24.05
C HIS A 218 -10.54 -23.76 -22.78
N ASP A 219 -11.62 -24.09 -22.07
CA ASP A 219 -11.88 -23.53 -20.73
C ASP A 219 -10.68 -23.74 -19.78
N VAL A 220 -9.89 -24.80 -20.02
CA VAL A 220 -8.64 -25.09 -19.31
C VAL A 220 -7.58 -24.01 -19.57
N ASP A 221 -7.42 -23.54 -20.81
CA ASP A 221 -6.45 -22.48 -21.15
C ASP A 221 -6.84 -21.16 -20.47
N PHE A 222 -8.13 -20.86 -20.42
CA PHE A 222 -8.64 -19.70 -19.69
C PHE A 222 -8.43 -19.82 -18.18
N GLN A 223 -8.66 -21.00 -17.61
CA GLN A 223 -8.41 -21.26 -16.20
C GLN A 223 -6.92 -21.17 -15.89
N GLN A 224 -6.05 -21.70 -16.75
CA GLN A 224 -4.60 -21.57 -16.62
C GLN A 224 -4.18 -20.10 -16.64
N LEU A 225 -4.68 -19.30 -17.59
CA LEU A 225 -4.34 -17.89 -17.68
C LEU A 225 -4.81 -17.10 -16.44
N LYS A 226 -5.96 -17.47 -15.86
CA LYS A 226 -6.44 -16.91 -14.59
C LYS A 226 -5.52 -17.26 -13.42
N ILE A 227 -5.04 -18.51 -13.36
CA ILE A 227 -4.11 -18.98 -12.33
C ILE A 227 -2.77 -18.24 -12.46
N GLU A 228 -2.21 -18.17 -13.67
CA GLU A 228 -0.96 -17.45 -13.93
C GLU A 228 -1.08 -15.97 -13.56
N ASN A 229 -2.18 -15.32 -13.94
CA ASN A 229 -2.43 -13.92 -13.57
C ASN A 229 -2.50 -13.73 -12.05
N ALA A 230 -3.21 -14.60 -11.34
CA ALA A 230 -3.28 -14.57 -9.88
C ALA A 230 -1.89 -14.74 -9.23
N GLN A 231 -1.07 -15.67 -9.74
CA GLN A 231 0.31 -15.88 -9.26
C GLN A 231 1.21 -14.66 -9.51
N PHE A 232 1.07 -14.00 -10.67
CA PHE A 232 1.81 -12.78 -10.96
C PHE A 232 1.40 -11.63 -10.04
N LEU A 233 0.10 -11.47 -9.77
CA LEU A 233 -0.39 -10.46 -8.83
C LEU A 233 0.15 -10.70 -7.43
N GLU A 234 0.12 -11.94 -6.93
CA GLU A 234 0.68 -12.28 -5.62
C GLU A 234 2.19 -12.00 -5.55
N THR A 235 2.93 -12.32 -6.61
CA THR A 235 4.36 -12.01 -6.70
C THR A 235 4.62 -10.51 -6.69
N ILE A 236 3.82 -9.72 -7.41
CA ILE A 236 3.91 -8.25 -7.41
C ILE A 236 3.62 -7.68 -6.02
N GLU A 237 2.58 -8.19 -5.36
CA GLU A 237 2.20 -7.79 -4.00
C GLU A 237 3.36 -8.06 -3.01
N ALA A 238 3.94 -9.26 -3.05
CA ALA A 238 5.07 -9.64 -2.20
C ALA A 238 6.29 -8.71 -2.43
N ARG A 239 6.65 -8.44 -3.69
CA ARG A 239 7.76 -7.53 -4.01
C ARG A 239 7.48 -6.08 -3.61
N ASN A 240 6.23 -5.64 -3.71
CA ASN A 240 5.83 -4.31 -3.22
C ASN A 240 5.95 -4.21 -1.70
N GLN A 241 5.55 -5.25 -0.96
CA GLN A 241 5.72 -5.30 0.50
C GLN A 241 7.21 -5.26 0.89
N GLU A 242 8.07 -6.05 0.23
CA GLU A 242 9.53 -6.00 0.43
C GLU A 242 10.09 -4.59 0.15
N LEU A 243 9.65 -3.95 -0.93
CA LEU A 243 10.08 -2.60 -1.28
C LEU A 243 9.68 -1.57 -0.21
N ILE A 244 8.47 -1.69 0.35
CA ILE A 244 8.01 -0.81 1.43
C ILE A 244 8.87 -1.01 2.68
N GLN A 245 9.16 -2.26 3.07
CA GLN A 245 10.02 -2.56 4.22
C GLN A 245 11.43 -1.99 4.04
N LEU A 246 12.02 -2.16 2.86
CA LEU A 246 13.33 -1.59 2.54
C LEU A 246 13.32 -0.06 2.57
N LYS A 247 12.26 0.59 2.07
CA LYS A 247 12.11 2.05 2.15
C LYS A 247 12.04 2.54 3.60
N LEU A 248 11.27 1.86 4.46
CA LEU A 248 11.18 2.19 5.88
C LEU A 248 12.53 2.00 6.58
N ALA A 249 13.21 0.87 6.35
CA ALA A 249 14.53 0.61 6.92
C ALA A 249 15.58 1.64 6.45
N SER A 250 15.58 1.99 5.17
CA SER A 250 16.44 3.03 4.61
C SER A 250 16.15 4.41 5.22
N GLY A 251 14.86 4.76 5.38
CA GLY A 251 14.44 6.00 6.03
C GLY A 251 14.90 6.10 7.48
N ASN A 252 14.70 5.03 8.27
CA ASN A 252 15.16 4.94 9.66
C ASN A 252 16.68 5.05 9.76
N THR A 253 17.41 4.35 8.90
CA THR A 253 18.88 4.41 8.85
C THR A 253 19.36 5.83 8.55
N LEU A 254 18.70 6.52 7.61
CA LEU A 254 19.03 7.91 7.26
C LEU A 254 18.73 8.88 8.40
N GLN A 255 17.63 8.68 9.14
CA GLN A 255 17.33 9.46 10.36
C GLN A 255 18.41 9.28 11.42
N ILE A 256 18.80 8.02 11.71
CA ILE A 256 19.86 7.70 12.67
C ILE A 256 21.19 8.33 12.23
N LEU A 257 21.55 8.19 10.96
CA LEU A 257 22.77 8.79 10.39
C LEU A 257 22.78 10.31 10.56
N ASN A 258 21.68 10.99 10.26
CA ASN A 258 21.56 12.43 10.45
C ASN A 258 21.66 12.84 11.92
N ALA A 259 21.08 12.05 12.84
CA ALA A 259 21.23 12.30 14.27
C ALA A 259 22.70 12.21 14.73
N TYR A 260 23.43 11.19 14.27
CA TYR A 260 24.88 11.07 14.56
C TYR A 260 25.71 12.18 13.91
N LYS A 261 25.39 12.57 12.67
CA LYS A 261 26.03 13.69 11.99
C LYS A 261 25.86 15.00 12.76
N SER A 262 24.66 15.28 13.26
CA SER A 262 24.38 16.46 14.08
C SER A 262 25.11 16.42 15.43
N LYS A 263 25.16 15.26 16.10
CA LYS A 263 25.94 15.08 17.34
C LYS A 263 27.43 15.33 17.11
N LEU A 264 27.98 14.78 16.02
CA LEU A 264 29.38 14.96 15.64
C LEU A 264 29.66 16.44 15.36
N HIS A 265 28.78 17.13 14.63
CA HIS A 265 28.95 18.55 14.33
C HIS A 265 29.01 19.39 15.60
N ARG A 266 28.08 19.17 16.55
CA ARG A 266 28.11 19.85 17.87
C ARG A 266 29.39 19.56 18.64
N ALA A 267 29.88 18.32 18.62
CA ALA A 267 31.12 17.96 19.31
C ALA A 267 32.33 18.68 18.69
N VAL A 268 32.38 18.80 17.36
CA VAL A 268 33.43 19.54 16.65
C VAL A 268 33.36 21.03 16.94
N GLU A 269 32.17 21.63 16.94
CA GLU A 269 31.98 23.04 17.33
C GLU A 269 32.46 23.29 18.76
N MET A 270 32.08 22.41 19.70
CA MET A 270 32.49 22.50 21.09
C MET A 270 34.01 22.36 21.22
N TYR A 271 34.63 21.43 20.49
CA TYR A 271 36.09 21.28 20.44
C TYR A 271 36.78 22.55 19.94
N ILE A 272 36.25 23.19 18.89
CA ILE A 272 36.79 24.46 18.37
C ILE A 272 36.65 25.57 19.41
N CYS A 273 35.50 25.69 20.09
CA CYS A 273 35.27 26.68 21.14
C CYS A 273 36.21 26.47 22.33
N LEU A 274 36.37 25.24 22.81
CA LEU A 274 37.30 24.89 23.88
C LEU A 274 38.74 25.19 23.47
N GLY A 275 39.12 24.91 22.22
CA GLY A 275 40.43 25.26 21.68
C GLY A 275 40.72 26.76 21.77
N LYS A 276 39.74 27.60 21.39
CA LYS A 276 39.85 29.06 21.54
C LYS A 276 39.94 29.49 23.01
N GLU A 277 39.15 28.89 23.88
CA GLU A 277 39.15 29.19 25.32
C GLU A 277 40.48 28.82 25.98
N ILE A 278 41.07 27.68 25.60
CA ILE A 278 42.40 27.26 26.05
C ILE A 278 43.46 28.27 25.60
N LEU A 279 43.41 28.76 24.35
CA LEU A 279 44.34 29.78 23.86
C LEU A 279 44.23 31.07 24.67
N LEU A 280 43.00 31.57 24.88
CA LEU A 280 42.76 32.78 25.70
C LEU A 280 43.26 32.62 27.13
N ARG A 281 43.05 31.45 27.76
CA ARG A 281 43.57 31.17 29.10
C ARG A 281 45.10 31.13 29.13
N LYS A 282 45.75 30.57 28.10
CA LYS A 282 47.22 30.57 27.99
C LYS A 282 47.77 31.98 27.87
N GLU A 283 47.16 32.83 27.04
CA GLU A 283 47.56 34.24 26.89
C GLU A 283 47.39 35.01 28.22
N LEU A 284 46.31 34.74 28.96
CA LEU A 284 46.10 35.36 30.27
C LEU A 284 47.14 34.89 31.30
N LEU A 285 47.44 33.59 31.34
CA LEU A 285 48.49 33.04 32.20
C LEU A 285 49.84 33.70 31.90
N GLU A 286 50.20 33.85 30.62
CA GLU A 286 51.44 34.51 30.23
C GLU A 286 51.51 35.98 30.70
N LYS A 287 50.38 36.70 30.70
CA LYS A 287 50.29 38.06 31.26
C LYS A 287 50.49 38.06 32.78
N ILE A 288 49.80 37.17 33.49
CA ILE A 288 49.92 37.03 34.95
C ILE A 288 51.35 36.65 35.34
N ASP A 289 52.01 35.77 34.61
CA ASP A 289 53.41 35.39 34.87
C ASP A 289 54.34 36.61 34.72
N LYS A 290 54.17 37.41 33.67
CA LYS A 290 54.91 38.67 33.47
C LYS A 290 54.65 39.67 34.60
N GLU A 291 53.39 39.87 34.98
CA GLU A 291 53.00 40.74 36.09
C GLU A 291 53.58 40.25 37.42
N THR A 292 53.58 38.94 37.66
CA THR A 292 54.13 38.32 38.88
C THR A 292 55.63 38.57 38.98
N ILE A 293 56.38 38.39 37.88
CA ILE A 293 57.81 38.72 37.84
C ILE A 293 58.03 40.20 38.16
N GLN A 294 57.26 41.09 37.54
CA GLN A 294 57.38 42.54 37.76
C GLN A 294 57.10 42.92 39.23
N VAL A 295 56.02 42.39 39.81
CA VAL A 295 55.66 42.64 41.22
C VAL A 295 56.74 42.11 42.15
N GLU A 296 57.33 40.95 41.86
CA GLU A 296 58.41 40.39 42.66
C GLU A 296 59.70 41.22 42.59
N GLU A 297 60.05 41.75 41.40
CA GLU A 297 61.16 42.70 41.24
C GLU A 297 60.93 43.98 42.05
N ASP A 298 59.72 44.54 41.98
CA ASP A 298 59.37 45.76 42.68
C ASP A 298 59.30 45.54 44.20
N ARG A 299 58.81 44.38 44.65
CA ARG A 299 58.90 43.94 46.05
C ARG A 299 60.35 43.88 46.51
N ALA A 300 61.24 43.26 45.73
CA ALA A 300 62.66 43.16 46.07
C ALA A 300 63.34 44.56 46.18
N LYS A 301 63.04 45.48 45.27
CA LYS A 301 63.53 46.88 45.33
C LYS A 301 63.01 47.61 46.58
N ALA A 302 61.73 47.46 46.89
CA ALA A 302 61.11 48.06 48.07
C ALA A 302 61.68 47.48 49.37
N GLU A 303 61.87 46.15 49.45
CA GLU A 303 62.50 45.47 50.59
C GLU A 303 63.95 45.92 50.80
N ALA A 304 64.74 46.03 49.72
CA ALA A 304 66.11 46.53 49.78
C ALA A 304 66.16 47.96 50.33
N SER A 305 65.26 48.83 49.85
CA SER A 305 65.13 50.21 50.33
C SER A 305 64.71 50.27 51.79
N ASN A 306 63.71 49.47 52.21
CA ASN A 306 63.25 49.39 53.58
C ASN A 306 64.37 48.89 54.52
N LYS A 307 65.12 47.87 54.10
CA LYS A 307 66.29 47.37 54.84
C LYS A 307 67.35 48.46 55.02
N LYS A 308 67.62 49.27 53.99
CA LYS A 308 68.54 50.41 54.08
C LYS A 308 68.05 51.47 55.08
N LEU A 309 66.78 51.86 55.01
CA LEU A 309 66.18 52.83 55.94
C LEU A 309 66.18 52.32 57.38
N ARG A 310 65.88 51.04 57.60
CA ARG A 310 65.96 50.40 58.93
C ARG A 310 67.39 50.40 59.48
N LYS A 311 68.40 50.12 58.64
CA LYS A 311 69.81 50.24 59.04
C LYS A 311 70.15 51.68 59.44
N GLN A 312 69.79 52.65 58.61
CA GLN A 312 69.98 54.07 58.93
C GLN A 312 69.29 54.47 60.24
N LEU A 313 68.08 53.98 60.49
CA LEU A 313 67.35 54.24 61.74
C LEU A 313 68.02 53.58 62.96
N ALA A 314 68.58 52.39 62.80
CA ALA A 314 69.30 51.69 63.88
C ALA A 314 70.67 52.33 64.19
N GLU A 315 71.36 52.82 63.16
CA GLU A 315 72.63 53.56 63.25
C GLU A 315 72.43 55.01 63.75
N PHE A 316 71.23 55.57 63.57
CA PHE A 316 70.89 56.89 64.06
C PHE A 316 70.98 56.95 65.60
N ARG A 317 71.89 57.77 66.08
CA ARG A 317 71.99 58.17 67.49
C ARG A 317 71.64 59.64 67.58
N ALA A 318 70.52 59.95 68.23
CA ALA A 318 70.19 61.32 68.56
C ALA A 318 71.26 61.85 69.54
N PRO A 319 71.89 63.01 69.27
CA PRO A 319 72.82 63.62 70.20
C PRO A 319 72.15 63.84 71.56
N GLN A 320 72.89 63.61 72.65
CA GLN A 320 72.41 63.86 74.01
C GLN A 320 71.87 65.31 74.08
N VAL A 321 70.68 65.52 74.65
CA VAL A 321 70.01 66.85 74.66
C VAL A 321 70.94 67.96 75.16
N MET A 322 71.78 67.67 76.16
CA MET A 322 72.77 68.61 76.67
C MET A 322 73.87 68.97 75.67
N MET A 323 74.35 68.00 74.88
CA MET A 323 75.33 68.25 73.81
C MET A 323 74.71 69.08 72.70
N TYR A 324 73.48 68.77 72.29
CA TYR A 324 72.77 69.59 71.30
C TYR A 324 72.53 71.02 71.81
N LEU A 325 72.16 71.18 73.09
CA LEU A 325 71.94 72.49 73.68
C LEU A 325 73.24 73.30 73.80
N GLN A 326 74.35 72.66 74.20
CA GLN A 326 75.67 73.29 74.24
C GLN A 326 76.11 73.74 72.85
N GLU A 327 76.03 72.86 71.85
CA GLU A 327 76.34 73.21 70.45
C GLU A 327 75.41 74.31 69.92
N LYS A 328 74.13 74.33 70.31
CA LYS A 328 73.17 75.39 69.94
C LYS A 328 73.55 76.74 70.56
N ILE A 329 73.95 76.74 71.83
CA ILE A 329 74.41 77.95 72.54
C ILE A 329 75.70 78.45 71.88
N LEU A 330 76.65 77.55 71.63
CA LEU A 330 77.95 77.86 71.03
C LEU A 330 77.77 78.39 69.59
N ASN A 331 76.88 77.78 68.80
CA ASN A 331 76.50 78.31 67.49
C ASN A 331 75.86 79.71 67.61
N GLY A 332 75.00 79.94 68.60
CA GLY A 332 74.42 81.25 68.86
C GLY A 332 75.45 82.30 69.34
N GLU A 333 76.47 81.91 70.08
CA GLU A 333 77.60 82.77 70.46
C GLU A 333 78.48 83.10 69.25
N MET A 334 78.75 82.12 68.39
CA MET A 334 79.46 82.33 67.12
C MET A 334 78.68 83.25 66.18
N GLU A 335 77.36 83.09 66.07
CA GLU A 335 76.51 84.03 65.31
C GLU A 335 76.58 85.46 65.87
N LYS A 336 76.66 85.62 67.20
CA LYS A 336 76.83 86.95 67.84
C LYS A 336 78.22 87.53 67.61
N THR A 337 79.28 86.73 67.66
CA THR A 337 80.64 87.20 67.37
C THR A 337 80.80 87.56 65.91
N ILE A 338 80.23 86.78 64.98
CA ILE A 338 80.12 87.12 63.55
C ILE A 338 79.45 88.49 63.41
N LYS A 339 78.27 88.71 63.99
CA LYS A 339 77.58 90.01 63.95
C LYS A 339 78.37 91.15 64.56
N MET A 340 79.14 90.89 65.64
CA MET A 340 80.01 91.89 66.25
C MET A 340 81.18 92.25 65.34
N TRP A 341 81.81 91.25 64.71
CA TRP A 341 82.89 91.46 63.75
C TRP A 341 82.40 92.16 62.49
N GLU A 342 81.22 91.80 61.97
CA GLU A 342 80.54 92.54 60.90
C GLU A 342 80.39 94.02 61.26
N ARG A 343 79.91 94.33 62.48
CA ARG A 343 79.80 95.72 62.98
C ARG A 343 81.16 96.41 63.12
N LYS A 344 82.20 95.71 63.58
CA LYS A 344 83.56 96.27 63.68
C LYS A 344 84.15 96.56 62.31
N VAL A 345 83.92 95.69 61.33
CA VAL A 345 84.30 95.91 59.93
C VAL A 345 83.56 97.14 59.39
N GLU A 346 82.26 97.26 59.65
CA GLU A 346 81.47 98.43 59.22
C GLU A 346 81.99 99.75 59.83
N ILE A 347 82.39 99.76 61.11
CA ILE A 347 83.02 100.93 61.76
C ILE A 347 84.41 101.21 61.16
N ALA A 348 85.21 100.17 60.89
CA ALA A 348 86.51 100.31 60.24
C ALA A 348 86.38 100.84 58.80
N GLU A 349 85.37 100.41 58.05
CA GLU A 349 85.06 100.92 56.72
C GLU A 349 84.59 102.38 56.79
N MET A 350 83.73 102.73 57.75
CA MET A 350 83.25 104.10 57.96
C MET A 350 84.38 105.05 58.37
N SER A 351 85.29 104.61 59.24
CA SER A 351 86.48 105.39 59.63
C SER A 351 87.49 105.50 58.48
N LEU A 352 87.74 104.43 57.71
CA LEU A 352 88.53 104.48 56.47
C LEU A 352 87.93 105.46 55.46
N LYS A 353 86.60 105.51 55.34
CA LYS A 353 85.88 106.48 54.50
C LYS A 353 86.04 107.91 55.02
N GLY A 354 86.09 108.09 56.34
CA GLY A 354 86.43 109.36 57.00
C GLY A 354 87.87 109.81 56.74
N TYR A 355 88.85 108.91 56.91
CA TYR A 355 90.26 109.17 56.61
C TYR A 355 90.49 109.46 55.13
N ARG A 356 89.78 108.76 54.23
CA ARG A 356 89.85 109.02 52.78
C ARG A 356 89.32 110.42 52.43
N LYS A 357 88.19 110.84 53.03
CA LYS A 357 87.68 112.22 52.88
C LYS A 357 88.63 113.28 53.45
N ALA A 358 89.31 112.99 54.56
CA ALA A 358 90.31 113.89 55.14
C ALA A 358 91.57 113.97 54.27
N TRP A 359 92.03 112.83 53.74
CA TRP A 359 93.14 112.74 52.80
C TRP A 359 92.84 113.44 51.47
N ASP A 360 91.64 113.28 50.92
CA ASP A 360 91.23 113.96 49.68
C ASP A 360 91.15 115.49 49.87
N LYS A 361 90.72 115.96 51.06
CA LYS A 361 90.79 117.38 51.43
C LYS A 361 92.23 117.88 51.58
N MET A 362 93.11 117.07 52.20
CA MET A 362 94.52 117.43 52.39
C MET A 362 95.30 117.39 51.07
N LYS A 363 94.94 116.48 50.15
CA LYS A 363 95.46 116.39 48.78
C LYS A 363 94.99 117.57 47.93
N ALA A 364 93.72 117.99 48.02
CA ALA A 364 93.22 119.20 47.37
C ALA A 364 93.92 120.48 47.90
N SER A 365 94.20 120.57 49.21
CA SER A 365 95.00 121.67 49.78
C SER A 365 96.49 121.60 49.41
N ASN A 366 97.07 120.42 49.23
CA ASN A 366 98.47 120.25 48.80
C ASN A 366 98.65 120.49 47.28
N GLU A 367 97.66 120.15 46.45
CA GLU A 367 97.62 120.52 45.03
C GLU A 367 97.42 122.04 44.84
N GLN A 368 96.70 122.71 45.76
CA GLN A 368 96.63 124.17 45.82
C GLN A 368 97.93 124.84 46.33
N LEU A 369 98.74 124.15 47.15
CA LEU A 369 100.02 124.66 47.65
C LEU A 369 101.21 124.36 46.71
N GLN A 370 101.15 123.28 45.91
CA GLN A 370 102.14 122.99 44.85
C GLN A 370 102.04 123.93 43.63
N ALA A 371 100.91 124.62 43.44
CA ALA A 371 100.76 125.64 42.40
C ALA A 371 101.46 126.99 42.74
N ILE A 372 101.96 127.18 43.97
CA ILE A 372 102.47 128.48 44.44
C ILE A 372 104.01 128.51 44.64
N CYS A 373 104.72 127.37 44.68
CA CYS A 373 106.18 127.41 44.85
C CYS A 373 106.93 126.15 44.34
N SER A 374 107.49 126.20 43.12
CA SER A 374 108.94 126.05 42.98
C SER A 374 109.50 126.63 41.68
N PRO A 375 110.67 127.31 41.74
CA PRO A 375 111.39 127.91 40.62
C PRO A 375 112.46 126.99 40.02
N GLY A 376 112.86 127.28 38.78
CA GLY A 376 114.23 127.07 38.28
C GLY A 376 114.64 125.66 37.83
N LYS A 377 114.33 125.33 36.57
CA LYS A 377 115.30 125.11 35.48
C LYS A 377 114.60 125.12 34.13
#